data_AF-A0A1A8B1F5-F1
#
_entry.id   AF-A0A1A8B1F5-F1
#
_cell.length_a   1.000
_cell.length_b   1.000
_cell.length_c   1.000
_cell.angle_alpha   90.00
_cell.angle_beta   90.00
_cell.angle_gamma   90.00
#
_symmetry.space_group_name_H-M   'P 1'
#
loop_
_entity.id
_entity.type
_entity.pdbx_description
1 polymer ?
#
loop_
_entity_poly.entity_id
_entity_poly.type
_entity_poly.pdbx_seq_one_letter_code
_entity_poly.pdbx_strand_id
1 'polypeptide(L)'
;EGDAVQLDRNHSYYDMVQAQLHISSVQYCDFIVWNKNDIHVERILPDVQLWETAIPKVQLYFTHRILPEILGQNFTHRILPEILGQ
;
A
#
# COMPACT_ATOMS: atom_id res chain seq x y z
N GLU A 1 1.57 -17.87 -28.84
CA GLU A 1 1.02 -16.63 -28.30
C GLU A 1 1.59 -16.45 -26.90
N GLY A 2 2.41 -15.40 -26.72
CA GLY A 2 3.07 -15.16 -25.43
C GLY A 2 2.08 -14.49 -24.48
N ASP A 3 2.00 -15.01 -23.26
CA ASP A 3 1.19 -14.42 -22.20
C ASP A 3 1.62 -12.94 -22.01
N ALA A 4 0.66 -12.03 -21.95
CA ALA A 4 0.96 -10.62 -21.80
C ALA A 4 1.55 -10.40 -20.40
N VAL A 5 2.79 -9.90 -20.30
CA VAL A 5 3.39 -9.53 -19.02
C VAL A 5 2.48 -8.50 -18.35
N GLN A 6 2.07 -8.76 -17.11
CA GLN A 6 1.24 -7.88 -16.30
C GLN A 6 1.70 -7.93 -14.85
N LEU A 7 1.42 -6.87 -14.10
CA LEU A 7 1.60 -6.82 -12.67
C LEU A 7 0.67 -7.83 -12.00
N ASP A 8 1.27 -8.76 -11.26
CA ASP A 8 0.55 -9.71 -10.43
C ASP A 8 -0.35 -8.96 -9.43
N ARG A 9 -1.64 -9.30 -9.47
CA ARG A 9 -2.68 -8.69 -8.63
C ARG A 9 -2.55 -9.08 -7.16
N ASN A 10 -1.76 -10.09 -6.84
CA ASN A 10 -1.43 -10.50 -5.47
C ASN A 10 -0.12 -9.89 -4.96
N HIS A 11 0.60 -9.12 -5.79
CA HIS A 11 1.85 -8.49 -5.40
C HIS A 11 1.61 -7.15 -4.72
N SER A 12 2.43 -6.81 -3.72
CA SER A 12 2.29 -5.57 -2.93
C SER A 12 2.33 -4.28 -3.75
N TYR A 13 2.96 -4.30 -4.92
CA TYR A 13 2.94 -3.17 -5.85
C TYR A 13 1.53 -2.86 -6.37
N TYR A 14 0.69 -3.89 -6.55
CA TYR A 14 -0.69 -3.69 -6.96
C TYR A 14 -1.48 -2.96 -5.86
N ASP A 15 -1.33 -3.39 -4.61
CA ASP A 15 -1.93 -2.71 -3.45
C ASP A 15 -1.48 -1.25 -3.34
N MET A 16 -0.20 -0.96 -3.58
CA MET A 16 0.34 0.40 -3.56
C MET A 16 -0.29 1.28 -4.64
N VAL A 17 -0.40 0.77 -5.87
CA VAL A 17 -1.04 1.50 -6.97
C VAL A 17 -2.52 1.75 -6.66
N GLN A 18 -3.25 0.73 -6.19
CA GLN A 18 -4.66 0.88 -5.84
C GLN A 18 -4.88 1.89 -4.72
N ALA A 19 -4.01 1.92 -3.71
CA ALA A 19 -4.05 2.93 -2.66
C ALA A 19 -3.83 4.35 -3.23
N GLN A 20 -2.85 4.52 -4.12
CA GLN A 20 -2.59 5.81 -4.76
C GLN A 20 -3.78 6.27 -5.63
N LEU A 21 -4.37 5.38 -6.42
CA LEU A 21 -5.57 5.66 -7.22
C LEU A 21 -6.72 6.16 -6.34
N HIS A 22 -7.00 5.45 -5.25
CA HIS A 22 -8.07 5.79 -4.31
C HIS A 22 -7.81 7.14 -3.62
N ILE A 23 -6.61 7.34 -3.07
CA ILE A 23 -6.26 8.57 -2.32
C ILE A 23 -6.29 9.80 -3.22
N SER A 24 -5.76 9.69 -4.45
CA SER A 24 -5.67 10.81 -5.39
C SER A 24 -6.94 11.01 -6.23
N SER A 25 -7.93 10.11 -6.13
CA SER A 25 -9.17 10.15 -6.90
C SER A 25 -8.96 10.23 -8.43
N VAL A 26 -7.93 9.54 -8.93
CA VAL A 26 -7.62 9.49 -10.36
C VAL A 26 -8.19 8.22 -11.01
N GLN A 27 -8.43 8.28 -12.32
CA GLN A 27 -9.13 7.23 -13.05
C GLN A 27 -8.24 6.06 -13.48
N TYR A 28 -6.91 6.24 -13.51
CA TYR A 28 -5.95 5.21 -13.88
C TYR A 28 -4.54 5.60 -13.46
N CYS A 29 -3.64 4.61 -13.48
CA CYS A 29 -2.21 4.76 -13.30
C CYS A 29 -1.52 4.02 -14.44
N ASP A 30 -0.61 4.68 -15.17
CA ASP A 30 0.27 3.99 -16.11
C ASP A 30 1.50 3.47 -15.31
N PHE A 31 1.52 2.16 -15.07
CA PHE A 31 2.58 1.46 -14.36
C PHE A 31 3.70 1.09 -15.33
N ILE A 32 4.88 1.67 -15.12
CA ILE A 32 6.01 1.55 -16.04
C ILE A 32 7.12 0.73 -15.38
N VAL A 33 7.51 -0.36 -16.04
CA VAL A 33 8.71 -1.14 -15.69
C VAL A 33 9.73 -0.95 -16.79
N TRP A 34 10.89 -0.41 -16.44
CA TRP A 34 11.92 -0.03 -17.40
C TRP A 34 13.23 -0.78 -17.14
N ASN A 35 13.90 -1.20 -18.21
CA ASN A 35 15.30 -1.59 -18.18
C ASN A 35 16.02 -1.06 -19.44
N LYS A 36 17.32 -1.33 -19.57
CA LYS A 36 18.15 -0.80 -20.69
C LYS A 36 17.71 -1.27 -22.08
N ASN A 37 17.00 -2.39 -22.16
CA ASN A 37 16.63 -3.04 -23.41
C ASN A 37 15.15 -2.80 -23.76
N ASP A 38 14.29 -2.56 -22.77
CA ASP A 38 12.85 -2.52 -22.97
C ASP A 38 12.10 -1.69 -21.92
N ILE A 39 10.90 -1.25 -22.31
CA ILE A 39 9.94 -0.55 -21.47
C ILE A 39 8.61 -1.29 -21.54
N HIS A 40 8.14 -1.75 -20.40
CA HIS A 40 6.80 -2.26 -20.24
C HIS A 40 5.91 -1.18 -19.61
N VAL A 41 4.75 -0.94 -20.22
CA VAL A 41 3.74 0.00 -19.71
C VAL A 41 2.42 -0.73 -19.58
N GLU A 42 1.86 -0.75 -18.38
CA GLU A 42 0.54 -1.31 -18.08
C GLU A 42 -0.38 -0.21 -17.53
N ARG A 43 -1.59 -0.09 -18.08
CA ARG A 43 -2.60 0.80 -17.50
C ARG A 43 -3.39 0.06 -16.43
N ILE A 44 -3.26 0.50 -15.19
CA ILE A 44 -4.00 -0.02 -14.04
C ILE A 44 -5.20 0.87 -13.77
N LEU A 45 -6.38 0.24 -13.68
CA LEU A 45 -7.65 0.89 -13.34
C LEU A 45 -7.99 0.68 -11.86
N PRO A 46 -8.86 1.54 -11.29
CA PRO A 46 -9.48 1.33 -10.00
C PRO A 46 -10.06 -0.07 -9.82
N ASP A 47 -9.68 -0.73 -8.72
CA ASP A 47 -10.29 -1.96 -8.24
C ASP A 47 -11.13 -1.65 -6.99
N VAL A 48 -12.41 -1.40 -7.23
CA VAL A 48 -13.37 -1.04 -6.18
C VAL A 48 -13.58 -2.20 -5.19
N GLN A 49 -13.49 -3.46 -5.64
CA GLN A 49 -13.66 -4.62 -4.76
C GLN A 49 -12.51 -4.74 -3.77
N LEU A 50 -11.28 -4.50 -4.24
CA LEU A 50 -10.12 -4.41 -3.37
C LEU A 50 -10.29 -3.29 -2.35
N TRP A 51 -10.77 -2.12 -2.76
CA TRP A 51 -10.99 -0.98 -1.85
C TRP A 51 -12.02 -1.27 -0.77
N GLU A 52 -13.17 -1.85 -1.14
CA GLU A 52 -14.23 -2.23 -0.20
C GLU A 52 -13.74 -3.17 0.91
N THR A 53 -12.77 -4.05 0.58
CA THR A 53 -12.20 -4.97 1.57
C THR A 53 -10.99 -4.40 2.33
N ALA A 54 -10.22 -3.50 1.71
CA ALA A 54 -9.02 -2.93 2.30
C ALA A 54 -9.30 -1.76 3.24
N ILE A 55 -10.20 -0.84 2.86
CA ILE A 55 -10.47 0.40 3.60
C ILE A 55 -10.88 0.14 5.06
N PRO A 56 -11.82 -0.78 5.37
CA PRO A 56 -12.19 -1.06 6.75
C PRO A 56 -11.01 -1.58 7.60
N LYS A 57 -10.14 -2.40 7.00
CA LYS A 57 -8.95 -2.94 7.68
C LYS A 57 -7.93 -1.84 7.96
N VAL A 58 -7.70 -0.95 7.00
CA VAL A 58 -6.80 0.19 7.14
C VAL A 58 -7.30 1.16 8.19
N GLN A 59 -8.60 1.48 8.20
CA GLN A 59 -9.22 2.32 9.22
C GLN A 59 -9.08 1.71 10.62
N LEU A 60 -9.39 0.42 10.77
CA LEU A 60 -9.25 -0.28 12.04
C LEU A 60 -7.80 -0.25 12.54
N TYR A 61 -6.84 -0.54 11.65
CA TYR A 61 -5.41 -0.52 11.98
C TYR A 61 -4.95 0.88 12.37
N PHE A 62 -5.36 1.91 11.61
CA PHE A 62 -5.03 3.29 11.94
C PHE A 62 -5.56 3.67 13.32
N THR A 63 -6.84 3.45 13.59
CA THR A 63 -7.47 3.82 14.86
C THR A 63 -6.89 3.07 16.07
N HIS A 64 -6.56 1.78 15.93
CA HIS A 64 -6.14 0.96 17.08
C HIS A 64 -4.62 0.88 17.27
N ARG A 65 -3.82 1.13 16.23
CA ARG A 65 -2.36 0.98 16.28
C ARG A 65 -1.64 2.29 16.05
N ILE A 66 -1.95 2.99 14.95
CA ILE A 66 -1.22 4.20 14.56
C ILE A 66 -1.63 5.40 15.39
N LEU A 67 -2.93 5.64 15.55
CA LEU A 67 -3.46 6.79 16.28
C LEU A 67 -3.01 6.82 17.75
N PRO A 68 -3.06 5.71 18.53
CA PRO A 68 -2.56 5.72 19.91
C PRO A 68 -1.04 5.90 20.00
N GLU A 69 -0.29 5.48 18.98
CA GLU A 69 1.15 5.70 18.90
C GLU A 69 1.46 7.19 18.67
N ILE A 70 0.78 7.82 17.71
CA ILE A 70 0.94 9.25 17.41
C ILE A 70 0.60 10.12 18.62
N LEU A 71 -0.50 9.81 19.31
CA LEU A 71 -1.01 10.65 20.41
C LEU A 71 -0.29 10.45 21.74
N GLY A 72 0.22 9.25 22.00
CA GLY A 72 0.68 8.86 23.34
C GLY A 72 1.94 8.02 23.39
N GLN A 73 2.62 7.79 22.26
CA GLN A 73 3.79 6.91 22.17
C GLN A 73 3.53 5.54 22.81
N ASN A 74 2.32 5.01 22.69
CA ASN A 74 1.86 3.87 23.47
C ASN A 74 2.75 2.63 23.37
N PHE A 75 3.41 2.42 22.23
CA PHE A 75 4.40 1.36 22.03
C PHE A 75 5.81 1.89 22.29
N THR A 76 6.18 3.04 21.71
CA THR A 76 7.55 3.57 21.85
C THR A 76 7.92 3.87 23.31
N HIS A 77 7.02 4.43 24.10
CA HIS A 77 7.22 4.71 25.54
C HIS A 77 7.26 3.43 26.39
N ARG A 78 6.68 2.31 25.94
CA ARG A 78 6.81 1.03 26.65
C ARG A 78 8.15 0.36 26.41
N ILE A 79 8.72 0.53 25.21
CA ILE A 79 9.98 -0.11 24.81
C ILE A 79 11.20 0.69 25.29
N LEU A 80 11.12 2.03 25.34
CA LEU A 80 12.24 2.87 25.77
C LEU A 80 12.80 2.51 27.17
N PRO A 81 12.00 2.24 28.21
CA PRO A 81 12.50 1.78 29.50
C PRO A 81 13.20 0.41 29.45
N GLU A 82 12.80 -0.49 28.55
CA GLU A 82 13.43 -1.81 28.39
C GLU A 82 14.78 -1.72 27.68
N ILE A 83 14.92 -0.79 26.72
CA ILE A 83 16.18 -0.57 25.99
C ILE A 83 17.19 0.24 26.82
N LEU A 84 16.71 1.21 27.61
CA LEU A 84 17.56 2.05 28.46
C LEU A 84 17.88 1.41 29.82
N GLY A 85 17.25 0.27 30.14
CA GLY A 85 17.45 -0.50 31.37
C GLY A 85 18.42 -1.68 31.24
N GLN A 86 19.15 -1.81 30.11
CA GLN A 86 20.29 -2.71 29.95
C GLN A 86 21.62 -1.94 29.96
#